data_AF-A0A9D7TTT9-F1
#
_entry.id   AF-A0A9D7TTT9-F1
#
_cell.length_a   1.000
_cell.length_b   1.000
_cell.length_c   1.000
_cell.angle_alpha   90.00
_cell.angle_beta   90.00
_cell.angle_gamma   90.00
#
_symmetry.space_group_name_H-M   'P 1'
#
loop_
_entity.id
_entity.type
_entity.pdbx_description
1 polymer ?
#
loop_
_entity_poly.entity_id
_entity_poly.type
_entity_poly.pdbx_seq_one_letter_code
_entity_poly.pdbx_strand_id
1 'polypeptide(L)'
;MKIKNQTYSFQLTWDVYNFTNLLNRDWGKQYFASNDQFGLISFAGYVSATNLTPQYRFNPTITTPYNFNNSATPGYANRWVSQIGLRFNFK
;
A
#
# COMPACT_ATOMS: atom_id res chain seq x y z
N MET A 1 -14.10 28.82 -24.21
CA MET A 1 -14.54 29.14 -25.58
C MET A 1 -15.94 29.72 -25.53
N LYS A 2 -16.17 30.91 -26.11
CA LYS A 2 -17.52 31.47 -26.25
C LYS A 2 -18.06 31.15 -27.64
N ILE A 3 -19.22 30.53 -27.71
CA ILE A 3 -19.94 30.29 -28.97
C ILE A 3 -21.34 30.89 -28.80
N LYS A 4 -21.68 31.89 -29.62
CA LYS A 4 -23.05 32.44 -29.76
C LYS A 4 -23.74 32.95 -28.47
N ASN A 5 -22.99 33.31 -27.43
CA ASN A 5 -23.36 33.69 -26.04
C ASN A 5 -23.22 32.61 -24.96
N GLN A 6 -23.03 31.34 -25.32
CA GLN A 6 -22.75 30.29 -24.35
C GLN A 6 -21.24 30.18 -24.10
N THR A 7 -20.87 30.09 -22.82
CA THR A 7 -19.48 29.94 -22.39
C THR A 7 -19.21 28.50 -22.02
N TYR A 8 -18.31 27.88 -22.77
CA TYR A 8 -17.80 26.54 -22.51
C TYR A 8 -16.41 26.63 -21.91
N SER A 9 -16.17 25.94 -20.78
CA SER A 9 -14.84 25.78 -20.22
C SER A 9 -14.54 24.33 -19.90
N PHE A 10 -13.34 23.91 -20.24
CA PHE A 10 -12.77 22.62 -19.84
C PHE A 10 -11.69 22.89 -18.79
N GLN A 11 -11.68 22.10 -17.73
CA GLN A 11 -10.65 22.11 -16.70
C GLN A 11 -10.15 20.68 -16.54
N LEU A 12 -8.83 20.51 -16.58
CA LEU A 12 -8.16 19.26 -16.31
C LEU A 12 -7.39 19.42 -15.00
N THR A 13 -7.54 18.46 -14.09
CA THR A 13 -6.76 18.38 -12.86
C THR A 13 -6.03 17.04 -12.80
N TRP A 14 -4.83 17.06 -12.23
CA TRP A 14 -4.09 15.85 -11.91
C TRP A 14 -3.56 15.97 -10.48
N ASP A 15 -4.09 15.11 -9.62
CA ASP A 15 -3.78 15.08 -8.21
C ASP A 15 -2.89 13.86 -7.93
N VAL A 16 -1.75 14.06 -7.26
CA VAL A 16 -0.79 12.99 -6.93
C VAL A 16 -0.48 13.02 -5.44
N TYR A 17 -0.72 11.89 -4.77
CA TYR A 17 -0.37 11.65 -3.38
C TYR A 17 0.90 10.81 -3.29
N ASN A 18 1.72 11.08 -2.27
CA ASN A 18 3.07 10.50 -2.11
C ASN A 18 3.93 10.68 -3.37
N PHE A 19 4.03 11.93 -3.86
CA PHE A 19 4.78 12.26 -5.08
C PHE A 19 6.25 11.81 -5.04
N THR A 20 6.89 11.85 -3.88
CA THR A 20 8.27 11.35 -3.73
C THR A 20 8.37 9.84 -3.96
N ASN A 21 7.35 9.07 -3.60
CA ASN A 21 7.27 7.63 -3.92
C ASN A 21 7.02 7.35 -5.40
N LEU A 22 6.41 8.29 -6.14
CA LEU A 22 6.30 8.21 -7.60
C LEU A 22 7.68 8.35 -8.25
N LEU A 23 8.53 9.24 -7.73
CA LEU A 23 9.90 9.41 -8.22
C LEU A 23 10.82 8.24 -7.86
N ASN A 24 10.68 7.72 -6.63
CA ASN A 24 11.43 6.56 -6.18
C ASN A 24 10.59 5.71 -5.20
N ARG A 25 10.34 4.45 -5.59
CA ARG A 25 9.59 3.48 -4.80
C ARG A 25 10.20 3.21 -3.42
N ASP A 26 11.49 3.39 -3.24
CA ASP A 26 12.21 3.04 -2.02
C ASP A 26 12.23 4.14 -0.96
N TRP A 27 11.83 5.37 -1.29
CA TRP A 27 11.79 6.47 -0.34
C TRP A 27 10.59 6.39 0.61
N GLY A 28 10.76 6.87 1.85
CA GLY A 28 9.65 7.05 2.79
C GLY A 28 8.94 5.77 3.25
N LYS A 29 9.47 4.57 2.96
CA LYS A 29 8.89 3.31 3.43
C LYS A 29 8.90 3.25 4.96
N GLN A 30 7.71 3.14 5.56
CA GLN A 30 7.60 2.79 6.97
C GLN A 30 7.63 1.26 7.14
N TYR A 31 8.57 0.82 7.97
CA TYR A 31 8.70 -0.56 8.42
C TYR A 31 8.25 -0.66 9.87
N PHE A 32 7.57 -1.75 10.22
CA PHE A 32 7.10 -1.97 11.58
C PHE A 32 7.06 -3.47 11.92
N ALA A 33 7.21 -3.76 13.21
CA ALA A 33 6.84 -5.03 13.81
C ALA A 33 5.68 -4.77 14.76
N SER A 34 4.57 -5.50 14.61
CA SER A 34 3.43 -5.34 15.50
C SER A 34 3.81 -5.85 16.89
N ASN A 35 3.67 -5.00 17.92
CA ASN A 35 4.08 -5.31 19.30
C ASN A 35 5.56 -5.72 19.41
N ASP A 36 6.44 -5.15 18.58
CA ASP A 36 7.86 -5.52 18.49
C ASP A 36 8.11 -7.01 18.23
N GLN A 37 7.12 -7.71 17.67
CA GLN A 37 7.17 -9.14 17.38
C GLN A 37 7.04 -9.42 15.88
N PHE A 38 7.82 -10.39 15.41
CA PHE A 38 7.75 -10.93 14.05
C PHE A 38 7.63 -12.46 14.12
N GLY A 39 6.57 -13.02 13.54
CA GLY A 39 6.28 -14.46 13.57
C GLY A 39 7.17 -15.25 12.62
N LEU A 40 8.44 -15.44 12.97
CA LEU A 40 9.41 -16.14 12.14
C LEU A 40 9.13 -17.65 12.06
N ILE A 41 8.71 -18.24 13.19
CA ILE A 41 8.47 -19.66 13.34
C ILE A 41 6.99 -19.89 13.65
N SER A 42 6.36 -20.84 12.96
CA SER A 42 4.97 -21.21 13.20
C SER A 42 4.85 -22.63 13.74
N PHE A 43 3.90 -22.85 14.64
CA PHE A 43 3.56 -24.18 15.13
C PHE A 43 2.90 -24.99 14.00
N ALA A 44 3.42 -26.19 13.75
CA ALA A 44 2.99 -27.06 12.66
C ALA A 44 2.12 -28.24 13.12
N GLY A 45 1.90 -28.37 14.42
CA GLY A 45 1.19 -29.50 15.03
C GLY A 45 2.11 -30.36 15.89
N TYR A 46 1.55 -31.41 16.45
CA TYR A 46 2.28 -32.47 17.15
C TYR A 46 2.65 -33.60 16.19
N VAL A 47 3.65 -34.40 16.54
CA VAL A 47 4.08 -35.55 15.72
C VAL A 47 2.91 -36.52 15.45
N SER A 48 2.04 -36.77 16.45
CA SER A 48 0.80 -37.53 16.28
C SER A 48 -0.20 -37.23 17.42
N ALA A 49 -1.38 -37.86 17.39
CA ALA A 49 -2.37 -37.73 18.47
C ALA A 49 -1.91 -38.34 19.80
N THR A 50 -0.93 -39.26 19.78
CA THR A 50 -0.36 -39.92 20.97
C THR A 50 1.05 -39.43 21.30
N ASN A 51 1.72 -38.79 20.35
CA ASN A 51 3.02 -38.15 20.54
C ASN A 51 2.86 -36.62 20.46
N LEU A 52 2.81 -35.99 21.62
CA LEU A 52 2.62 -34.54 21.80
C LEU A 52 3.93 -33.74 21.70
N THR A 53 4.98 -34.25 21.04
CA THR A 53 6.16 -33.44 20.72
C THR A 53 5.78 -32.37 19.68
N PRO A 54 5.94 -31.07 19.98
CA PRO A 54 5.57 -30.00 19.05
C PRO A 54 6.53 -29.96 17.86
N GLN A 55 5.98 -29.69 16.68
CA GLN A 55 6.72 -29.45 15.46
C GLN A 55 6.56 -27.99 15.06
N TYR A 56 7.61 -27.43 14.46
CA TYR A 56 7.64 -26.04 14.03
C TYR A 56 8.06 -25.96 12.57
N ARG A 57 7.57 -24.93 11.88
CA ARG A 57 7.93 -24.63 10.50
C ARG A 57 8.53 -23.23 10.43
N PHE A 58 9.52 -23.10 9.57
CA PHE A 58 10.13 -21.84 9.19
C PHE A 58 10.04 -21.72 7.67
N ASN A 59 9.66 -20.53 7.18
CA ASN A 59 9.72 -20.25 5.76
C ASN A 59 11.07 -19.60 5.42
N PRO A 60 11.99 -20.33 4.75
CA PRO A 60 13.32 -19.81 4.42
C PRO A 60 13.31 -18.66 3.41
N THR A 61 12.18 -18.36 2.76
CA THR A 61 12.06 -17.20 1.88
C THR A 61 11.91 -15.89 2.63
N ILE A 62 11.70 -15.92 3.94
CA ILE A 62 11.62 -14.71 4.77
C ILE A 62 13.05 -14.20 5.02
N THR A 63 13.44 -13.13 4.33
CA THR A 63 14.75 -12.49 4.45
C THR A 63 14.72 -11.17 5.24
N THR A 64 13.53 -10.63 5.50
CA THR A 64 13.32 -9.34 6.16
C THR A 64 12.26 -9.44 7.25
N PRO A 65 12.63 -9.42 8.55
CA PRO A 65 11.71 -9.65 9.66
C PRO A 65 10.94 -8.39 10.06
N TYR A 66 10.38 -7.69 9.08
CA TYR A 66 9.57 -6.50 9.28
C TYR A 66 8.40 -6.49 8.30
N ASN A 67 7.31 -5.85 8.71
CA ASN A 67 6.18 -5.56 7.84
C ASN A 67 6.33 -4.16 7.27
N PHE A 68 5.60 -3.87 6.20
CA PHE A 68 5.49 -2.54 5.63
C PHE A 68 4.02 -2.22 5.34
N ASN A 69 3.66 -0.94 5.43
CA ASN A 69 2.28 -0.52 5.22
C ASN A 69 1.97 -0.42 3.72
N ASN A 70 1.15 -1.35 3.20
CA ASN A 70 0.69 -1.32 1.81
C ASN A 70 -0.76 -0.82 1.66
N SER A 71 -1.22 0.04 2.58
CA SER A 71 -2.56 0.61 2.54
C SER A 71 -2.87 1.28 1.20
N ALA A 72 -4.14 1.24 0.80
CA ALA A 72 -4.65 1.98 -0.37
C ALA A 72 -5.01 3.43 -0.01
N THR A 73 -5.14 3.73 1.28
CA THR A 73 -5.45 5.06 1.78
C THR A 73 -4.21 5.94 1.62
N PRO A 74 -4.28 7.06 0.86
CA PRO A 74 -3.11 7.87 0.52
C PRO A 74 -2.25 8.31 1.71
N GLY A 75 -2.87 8.60 2.86
CA GLY A 75 -2.16 9.03 4.08
C GLY A 75 -1.35 7.95 4.81
N TYR A 76 -1.52 6.66 4.46
CA TYR A 76 -0.83 5.54 5.10
C TYR A 76 -0.11 4.63 4.09
N ALA A 77 -0.08 5.03 2.83
CA ALA A 77 0.37 4.20 1.73
C ALA A 77 1.88 4.38 1.50
N ASN A 78 2.66 3.30 1.51
CA ASN A 78 4.03 3.29 0.97
C ASN A 78 4.07 3.30 -0.58
N ARG A 79 3.00 3.78 -1.21
CA ARG A 79 2.80 3.85 -2.67
C ARG A 79 2.23 5.20 -3.05
N TRP A 80 2.49 5.61 -4.28
CA TRP A 80 1.86 6.78 -4.87
C TRP A 80 0.45 6.42 -5.37
N VAL A 81 -0.45 7.39 -5.31
CA VAL A 81 -1.81 7.30 -5.83
C VAL A 81 -2.08 8.57 -6.62
N SER A 82 -2.64 8.45 -7.82
CA SER A 82 -3.02 9.62 -8.61
C SER A 82 -4.48 9.57 -9.06
N GLN A 83 -5.08 10.73 -9.20
CA GLN A 83 -6.40 10.92 -9.77
C GLN A 83 -6.37 11.98 -10.87
N ILE A 84 -7.05 11.71 -11.97
CA ILE A 84 -7.25 12.67 -13.06
C ILE A 84 -8.71 13.12 -13.02
N GLY A 85 -8.91 14.43 -12.96
CA GLY A 85 -10.23 15.06 -12.98
C GLY A 85 -10.44 15.81 -14.29
N LEU A 86 -11.58 15.59 -14.94
CA LEU A 86 -12.04 16.41 -16.05
C LEU A 86 -13.34 17.10 -15.65
N ARG A 87 -13.38 18.44 -15.76
CA ARG A 87 -14.59 19.22 -15.55
C ARG A 87 -14.93 20.00 -16.79
N PHE A 88 -16.16 19.81 -17.27
CA PHE A 88 -16.75 20.61 -18.32
C PHE A 88 -17.82 21.52 -17.71
N ASN A 89 -17.68 22.83 -17.91
CA ASN A 89 -18.67 23.81 -17.49
C ASN A 89 -19.31 24.43 -18.72
N PHE A 90 -20.64 24.48 -18.70
CA PHE A 90 -21.47 25.16 -19.68
C PHE A 90 -22.28 26.22 -18.92
N LYS A 91 -22.10 27.48 -19.28
CA LYS A 91 -22.91 28.61 -18.81
C LYS A 91 -23.58 29.26 -20.00
#